data_AF-A0A9R1CBX7-F1
#
_entry.id   AF-A0A9R1CBX7-F1
#
_cell.length_a   1.000
_cell.length_b   1.000
_cell.length_c   1.000
_cell.angle_alpha   90.00
_cell.angle_beta   90.00
_cell.angle_gamma   90.00
#
_symmetry.space_group_name_H-M   'P 1'
#
loop_
_entity.id
_entity.type
_entity.pdbx_description
1 polymer ?
#
loop_
_entity_poly.entity_id
_entity_poly.type
_entity_poly.pdbx_seq_one_letter_code
_entity_poly.pdbx_strand_id
1 'polypeptide(L)'
;MRKVFILLSLLVVGIFAAKADAPEWQTTYKQVESSMKSPVFNGRTYIITKFGASTKASAAQNQKAINKAIATCSRKGGGRVVVPAGTWNTGALTLKSGVNLVVEKDARLVFAFDTSLYPLVRTRWEGMDCYNYQPCIYGNNVSNVGITGEGTIDGGASNDAWWFMTGVERFGYKDGRENCKYTGARNKLLKMVAYGVPLKERIFGKGYGLRPQLINIIDGQNIIIEGVTLLRSPFWVIHPVFCKNLTVRNVHVWNEGPNGDGCDPESCDGVLIEGCRFHTGDDCIAIKSGRNQDGRSDGRPSQNIIVRNCDMEDGHGGVVVGSEIAAGVRNVFVENCRMDSKNLERVIRIKSNPCRGGTTENIFVRNVKVGRCKEAVLKINLDYDPKEQCCRDFPPTVHNVWVENSTCEESENGVFIVGLADNDNVYDIHVRNCKFDGIKNQTIKVTGKAHGLYFE
;
A
#
# COMPACT_ATOMS: atom_id res chain seq x y z
N MET A 1 -53.93 -57.34 -26.75
CA MET A 1 -54.01 -55.97 -26.18
C MET A 1 -52.85 -55.77 -25.21
N ARG A 2 -51.73 -55.18 -25.68
CA ARG A 2 -50.58 -54.79 -24.82
C ARG A 2 -50.72 -53.31 -24.50
N LYS A 3 -50.93 -52.96 -23.23
CA LYS A 3 -50.91 -51.57 -22.75
C LYS A 3 -49.46 -51.20 -22.45
N VAL A 4 -48.89 -50.31 -23.26
CA VAL A 4 -47.59 -49.71 -23.04
C VAL A 4 -47.80 -48.54 -22.07
N PHE A 5 -47.21 -48.62 -20.87
CA PHE A 5 -47.08 -47.48 -19.97
C PHE A 5 -45.82 -46.71 -20.36
N ILE A 6 -46.01 -45.49 -20.87
CA ILE A 6 -44.92 -44.54 -21.08
C ILE A 6 -44.71 -43.81 -19.75
N LEU A 7 -43.60 -44.10 -19.08
CA LEU A 7 -43.15 -43.36 -17.90
C LEU A 7 -42.53 -42.04 -18.38
N LEU A 8 -43.21 -40.92 -18.17
CA LEU A 8 -42.67 -39.59 -18.45
C LEU A 8 -41.76 -39.18 -17.29
N SER A 9 -40.44 -39.39 -17.43
CA SER A 9 -39.46 -38.87 -16.48
C SER A 9 -39.29 -37.36 -16.68
N LEU A 10 -39.92 -36.56 -15.81
CA LEU A 10 -39.70 -35.13 -15.70
C LEU A 10 -38.27 -34.87 -15.17
N LEU A 11 -37.36 -34.54 -16.09
CA LEU A 11 -36.03 -34.06 -15.78
C LEU A 11 -36.15 -32.61 -15.28
N VAL A 12 -36.22 -32.41 -13.97
CA VAL A 12 -36.11 -31.07 -13.37
C VAL A 12 -34.65 -30.63 -13.48
N VAL A 13 -34.33 -29.94 -14.58
CA VAL A 13 -33.06 -29.20 -14.70
C VAL A 13 -33.21 -27.95 -13.84
N GLY A 14 -32.73 -28.02 -12.60
CA GLY A 14 -32.53 -26.82 -11.79
C GLY A 14 -31.48 -25.94 -12.45
N ILE A 15 -31.91 -24.94 -13.20
CA ILE A 15 -31.05 -23.86 -13.67
C ILE A 15 -30.74 -23.01 -12.43
N PHE A 16 -29.69 -23.38 -11.69
CA PHE A 16 -29.03 -22.41 -10.84
C PHE A 16 -28.35 -21.41 -11.77
N ALA A 17 -29.03 -20.31 -12.08
CA ALA A 17 -28.39 -19.17 -12.72
C ALA A 17 -27.37 -18.64 -11.70
N ALA A 18 -26.10 -19.01 -11.87
CA ALA A 18 -25.02 -18.32 -11.19
C ALA A 18 -25.16 -16.83 -11.53
N LYS A 19 -25.42 -15.98 -10.51
CA LYS A 19 -25.48 -14.54 -10.74
C LYS A 19 -24.12 -14.10 -11.28
N ALA A 20 -24.10 -13.50 -12.46
CA ALA A 20 -22.87 -13.02 -13.09
C ALA A 20 -22.27 -11.88 -12.26
N ASP A 21 -20.95 -11.87 -12.02
CA ASP A 21 -20.21 -10.83 -11.26
C ASP A 21 -20.54 -9.40 -11.75
N ALA A 22 -20.18 -8.39 -10.94
CA ALA A 22 -20.29 -6.99 -11.35
C ALA A 22 -19.75 -6.77 -12.79
N PRO A 23 -20.48 -6.08 -13.69
CA PRO A 23 -20.11 -5.93 -15.10
C PRO A 23 -18.69 -5.38 -15.33
N GLU A 24 -18.20 -4.58 -14.39
CA GLU A 24 -16.87 -3.95 -14.38
C GLU A 24 -15.73 -4.97 -14.43
N TRP A 25 -15.93 -6.19 -13.94
CA TRP A 25 -14.97 -7.30 -14.09
C TRP A 25 -14.78 -7.73 -15.55
N GLN A 26 -15.79 -7.56 -16.40
CA GLN A 26 -15.72 -7.93 -17.82
C GLN A 26 -15.35 -6.75 -18.72
N THR A 27 -15.43 -5.52 -18.22
CA THR A 27 -15.17 -4.28 -18.97
C THR A 27 -13.95 -3.55 -18.39
N THR A 28 -14.14 -2.72 -17.36
CA THR A 28 -13.12 -1.85 -16.77
C THR A 28 -11.89 -2.62 -16.32
N TYR A 29 -12.04 -3.78 -15.67
CA TYR A 29 -10.91 -4.62 -15.26
C TYR A 29 -10.00 -4.97 -16.44
N LYS A 30 -10.58 -5.50 -17.54
CA LYS A 30 -9.80 -5.92 -18.73
C LYS A 30 -9.14 -4.72 -19.41
N GLN A 31 -9.80 -3.57 -19.43
CA GLN A 31 -9.23 -2.32 -19.92
C GLN A 31 -8.02 -1.90 -19.08
N VAL A 32 -8.17 -1.90 -17.75
CA VAL A 32 -7.10 -1.57 -16.81
C VAL A 32 -5.92 -2.53 -16.99
N GLU A 33 -6.16 -3.84 -16.97
CA GLU A 33 -5.13 -4.87 -17.15
C GLU A 33 -4.37 -4.70 -18.48
N SER A 34 -5.08 -4.53 -19.59
CA SER A 34 -4.46 -4.37 -20.92
C SER A 34 -3.69 -3.05 -21.09
N SER A 35 -3.99 -2.03 -20.29
CA SER A 35 -3.35 -0.71 -20.37
C SER A 35 -1.98 -0.65 -19.69
N MET A 36 -1.69 -1.61 -18.80
CA MET A 36 -0.47 -1.61 -17.99
C MET A 36 0.78 -1.87 -18.83
N LYS A 37 1.86 -1.15 -18.51
CA LYS A 37 3.14 -1.25 -19.22
C LYS A 37 4.26 -1.66 -18.27
N SER A 38 4.99 -2.70 -18.63
CA SER A 38 6.21 -3.09 -17.92
C SER A 38 7.41 -2.24 -18.37
N PRO A 39 8.39 -1.98 -17.49
CA PRO A 39 9.65 -1.36 -17.88
C PRO A 39 10.45 -2.25 -18.83
N VAL A 40 11.21 -1.62 -19.74
CA VAL A 40 12.16 -2.30 -20.62
C VAL A 40 13.58 -1.88 -20.21
N PHE A 41 14.46 -2.86 -20.01
CA PHE A 41 15.85 -2.64 -19.62
C PHE A 41 16.81 -3.10 -20.72
N ASN A 42 17.95 -2.42 -20.84
CA ASN A 42 19.06 -2.87 -21.68
C ASN A 42 19.71 -4.13 -21.06
N GLY A 43 20.29 -5.01 -21.89
CA GLY A 43 21.01 -6.21 -21.42
C GLY A 43 22.36 -5.94 -20.72
N ARG A 44 22.82 -4.68 -20.63
CA ARG A 44 24.07 -4.31 -19.95
C ARG A 44 24.01 -4.57 -18.45
N THR A 45 25.11 -5.07 -17.89
CA THR A 45 25.22 -5.43 -16.47
C THR A 45 26.34 -4.66 -15.78
N TYR A 46 26.06 -4.16 -14.57
CA TYR A 46 26.95 -3.36 -13.73
C TYR A 46 26.99 -3.96 -12.32
N ILE A 47 28.00 -4.78 -12.02
CA ILE A 47 28.14 -5.44 -10.71
C ILE A 47 28.76 -4.45 -9.72
N ILE A 48 28.15 -4.27 -8.54
CA ILE A 48 28.55 -3.23 -7.56
C ILE A 48 30.01 -3.36 -7.08
N THR A 49 30.58 -4.57 -7.07
CA THR A 49 31.98 -4.82 -6.70
C THR A 49 32.96 -4.17 -7.67
N LYS A 50 32.60 -4.03 -8.95
CA LYS A 50 33.39 -3.30 -9.96
C LYS A 50 33.36 -1.78 -9.76
N PHE A 51 32.50 -1.29 -8.87
CA PHE A 51 32.39 0.11 -8.49
C PHE A 51 32.99 0.41 -7.10
N GLY A 52 33.60 -0.59 -6.45
CA GLY A 52 34.26 -0.45 -5.15
C GLY A 52 33.40 -0.86 -3.96
N ALA A 53 32.23 -1.47 -4.17
CA ALA A 53 31.46 -2.05 -3.07
C ALA A 53 32.17 -3.31 -2.52
N SER A 54 32.12 -3.50 -1.21
CA SER A 54 32.68 -4.67 -0.52
C SER A 54 31.83 -5.04 0.70
N THR A 55 31.70 -6.33 1.00
CA THR A 55 31.03 -6.82 2.22
C THR A 55 31.78 -6.41 3.50
N LYS A 56 33.04 -6.00 3.39
CA LYS A 56 33.87 -5.48 4.49
C LYS A 56 33.90 -3.94 4.56
N ALA A 57 33.30 -3.24 3.59
CA ALA A 57 33.30 -1.78 3.55
C ALA A 57 32.24 -1.20 4.50
N SER A 58 32.45 0.05 4.91
CA SER A 58 31.43 0.79 5.67
C SER A 58 30.19 1.07 4.83
N ALA A 59 29.07 1.36 5.51
CA ALA A 59 27.83 1.74 4.84
C ALA A 59 28.00 2.92 3.88
N ALA A 60 28.78 3.95 4.28
CA ALA A 60 29.07 5.12 3.45
C ALA A 60 29.87 4.78 2.18
N GLN A 61 30.85 3.86 2.29
CA GLN A 61 31.66 3.42 1.15
C GLN A 61 30.80 2.65 0.13
N ASN A 62 30.00 1.70 0.61
CA ASN A 62 29.08 0.95 -0.24
C ASN A 62 27.99 1.85 -0.85
N GLN A 63 27.44 2.80 -0.09
CA GLN A 63 26.49 3.79 -0.61
C GLN A 63 27.06 4.53 -1.82
N LYS A 64 28.29 5.04 -1.69
CA LYS A 64 28.99 5.75 -2.78
C LYS A 64 29.20 4.84 -3.99
N ALA A 65 29.65 3.60 -3.77
CA ALA A 65 29.92 2.63 -4.84
C ALA A 65 28.63 2.23 -5.60
N ILE A 66 27.56 1.92 -4.87
CA ILE A 66 26.29 1.48 -5.45
C ILE A 66 25.63 2.64 -6.21
N ASN A 67 25.58 3.85 -5.63
CA ASN A 67 25.06 5.02 -6.34
C ASN A 67 25.89 5.37 -7.59
N LYS A 68 27.21 5.15 -7.57
CA LYS A 68 28.07 5.29 -8.76
C LYS A 68 27.71 4.26 -9.85
N ALA A 69 27.41 3.02 -9.46
CA ALA A 69 26.95 1.98 -10.38
C ALA A 69 25.61 2.35 -11.03
N ILE A 70 24.63 2.80 -10.22
CA ILE A 70 23.31 3.26 -10.68
C ILE A 70 23.44 4.44 -11.65
N ALA A 71 24.17 5.48 -11.28
CA ALA A 71 24.37 6.65 -12.12
C ALA A 71 25.08 6.30 -13.44
N THR A 72 26.06 5.40 -13.40
CA THR A 72 26.78 4.94 -14.59
C THR A 72 25.90 4.11 -15.51
N CYS A 73 25.09 3.21 -14.94
CA CYS A 73 24.12 2.39 -15.67
C CYS A 73 23.14 3.28 -16.44
N SER A 74 22.49 4.22 -15.75
CA SER A 74 21.54 5.16 -16.36
C SER A 74 22.17 6.00 -17.47
N ARG A 75 23.33 6.63 -17.21
CA ARG A 75 24.05 7.45 -18.21
C ARG A 75 24.46 6.66 -19.45
N LYS A 76 24.68 5.35 -19.33
CA LYS A 76 25.02 4.45 -20.44
C LYS A 76 23.78 3.81 -21.08
N GLY A 77 22.60 4.39 -20.93
CA GLY A 77 21.37 3.91 -21.59
C GLY A 77 20.65 2.80 -20.85
N GLY A 78 20.91 2.64 -19.55
CA GLY A 78 20.22 1.70 -18.67
C GLY A 78 20.79 0.29 -18.66
N GLY A 79 20.11 -0.57 -17.91
CA GLY A 79 20.46 -1.97 -17.70
C GLY A 79 20.36 -2.39 -16.23
N ARG A 80 21.11 -3.43 -15.89
CA ARG A 80 21.04 -4.11 -14.57
C ARG A 80 22.19 -3.66 -13.69
N VAL A 81 21.90 -3.16 -12.49
CA VAL A 81 22.88 -2.96 -11.41
C VAL A 81 22.75 -4.11 -10.44
N VAL A 82 23.78 -4.95 -10.34
CA VAL A 82 23.70 -6.24 -9.65
C VAL A 82 24.38 -6.15 -8.29
N VAL A 83 23.61 -6.46 -7.24
CA VAL A 83 24.06 -6.74 -5.88
C VAL A 83 24.19 -8.27 -5.76
N PRO A 84 25.42 -8.83 -5.81
CA PRO A 84 25.62 -10.27 -5.77
C PRO A 84 25.47 -10.83 -4.35
N ALA A 85 25.48 -12.15 -4.24
CA ALA A 85 25.42 -12.85 -2.95
C ALA A 85 26.39 -12.27 -1.90
N GLY A 86 25.92 -12.21 -0.65
CA GLY A 86 26.63 -11.59 0.47
C GLY A 86 25.82 -10.50 1.17
N THR A 87 26.31 -10.03 2.32
CA THR A 87 25.68 -8.95 3.08
C THR A 87 26.37 -7.61 2.81
N TRP A 88 25.62 -6.63 2.34
CA TRP A 88 26.09 -5.33 1.89
C TRP A 88 25.45 -4.23 2.74
N ASN A 89 26.19 -3.74 3.74
CA ASN A 89 25.76 -2.58 4.52
C ASN A 89 25.85 -1.33 3.64
N THR A 90 24.81 -0.49 3.61
CA THR A 90 24.76 0.74 2.79
C THR A 90 23.97 1.85 3.49
N GLY A 91 24.12 3.07 2.97
CA GLY A 91 23.18 4.18 3.20
C GLY A 91 22.15 4.29 2.07
N ALA A 92 21.43 5.39 2.01
CA ALA A 92 20.36 5.65 1.04
C ALA A 92 20.83 5.54 -0.42
N LEU A 93 20.04 4.89 -1.27
CA LEU A 93 20.29 4.68 -2.69
C LEU A 93 19.32 5.48 -3.54
N THR A 94 19.83 6.12 -4.61
CA THR A 94 19.01 6.93 -5.52
C THR A 94 18.91 6.26 -6.89
N LEU A 95 17.76 5.67 -7.19
CA LEU A 95 17.42 5.11 -8.49
C LEU A 95 17.40 6.19 -9.58
N LYS A 96 17.64 5.76 -10.83
CA LYS A 96 17.67 6.60 -12.03
C LYS A 96 16.97 5.87 -13.18
N SER A 97 16.51 6.62 -14.18
CA SER A 97 15.79 6.06 -15.32
C SER A 97 16.60 4.99 -16.06
N GLY A 98 15.93 3.94 -16.51
CA GLY A 98 16.51 2.80 -17.22
C GLY A 98 17.26 1.80 -16.35
N VAL A 99 17.25 1.95 -15.02
CA VAL A 99 18.01 1.08 -14.10
C VAL A 99 17.11 0.03 -13.46
N ASN A 100 17.51 -1.23 -13.56
CA ASN A 100 17.01 -2.32 -12.73
C ASN A 100 18.06 -2.65 -11.65
N LEU A 101 17.77 -2.36 -10.38
CA LEU A 101 18.56 -2.81 -9.24
C LEU A 101 18.21 -4.27 -8.95
N VAL A 102 19.13 -5.17 -9.25
CA VAL A 102 18.97 -6.61 -9.07
C VAL A 102 19.65 -7.03 -7.78
N VAL A 103 18.86 -7.48 -6.80
CA VAL A 103 19.34 -8.07 -5.54
C VAL A 103 19.28 -9.58 -5.70
N GLU A 104 20.41 -10.20 -6.02
CA GLU A 104 20.46 -11.62 -6.36
C GLU A 104 20.10 -12.51 -5.16
N LYS A 105 19.77 -13.76 -5.45
CA LYS A 105 19.63 -14.79 -4.42
C LYS A 105 20.85 -14.79 -3.48
N ASP A 106 20.59 -14.98 -2.20
CA ASP A 106 21.60 -14.96 -1.12
C ASP A 106 22.31 -13.60 -0.93
N ALA A 107 21.88 -12.54 -1.64
CA ALA A 107 22.29 -11.18 -1.35
C ALA A 107 21.38 -10.55 -0.28
N ARG A 108 21.97 -9.81 0.65
CA ARG A 108 21.26 -9.00 1.64
C ARG A 108 21.79 -7.58 1.63
N LEU A 109 20.95 -6.63 1.20
CA LEU A 109 21.25 -5.20 1.25
C LEU A 109 20.71 -4.64 2.56
N VAL A 110 21.59 -4.19 3.46
CA VAL A 110 21.21 -3.73 4.82
C VAL A 110 21.44 -2.23 4.94
N PHE A 111 20.38 -1.48 5.22
CA PHE A 111 20.44 -0.05 5.41
C PHE A 111 20.86 0.30 6.85
N ALA A 112 21.93 1.08 6.99
CA ALA A 112 22.44 1.46 8.30
C ALA A 112 21.59 2.59 8.93
N PHE A 113 21.39 2.53 10.25
CA PHE A 113 20.84 3.66 11.01
C PHE A 113 21.94 4.69 11.28
N ASP A 114 22.22 5.50 10.27
CA ASP A 114 23.06 6.69 10.36
C ASP A 114 22.39 7.79 9.55
N THR A 115 21.72 8.71 10.24
CA THR A 115 20.95 9.79 9.60
C THR A 115 21.79 10.70 8.68
N SER A 116 23.12 10.72 8.82
CA SER A 116 24.00 11.47 7.91
C SER A 116 24.06 10.88 6.50
N LEU A 117 23.71 9.60 6.34
CA LEU A 117 23.67 8.89 5.06
C LEU A 117 22.34 9.07 4.32
N TYR A 118 21.40 9.83 4.87
CA TYR A 118 20.07 10.08 4.31
C TYR A 118 19.91 11.60 4.10
N PRO A 119 20.31 12.14 2.93
CA PRO A 119 20.14 13.58 2.67
C PRO A 119 18.65 13.97 2.64
N LEU A 120 18.34 15.25 2.78
CA LEU A 120 16.96 15.70 2.66
C LEU A 120 16.54 15.74 1.18
N VAL A 121 15.37 15.17 0.89
CA VAL A 121 14.75 15.14 -0.43
C VAL A 121 13.27 15.48 -0.32
N ARG A 122 12.65 15.88 -1.43
CA ARG A 122 11.19 15.90 -1.54
C ARG A 122 10.66 14.50 -1.28
N THR A 123 9.72 14.38 -0.35
CA THR A 123 8.98 13.15 -0.06
C THR A 123 7.57 13.50 0.41
N ARG A 124 6.77 12.48 0.72
CA ARG A 124 5.42 12.61 1.25
C ARG A 124 5.31 11.81 2.54
N TRP A 125 4.90 12.45 3.63
CA TRP A 125 4.79 11.85 4.96
C TRP A 125 3.34 11.85 5.41
N GLU A 126 2.73 10.67 5.59
CA GLU A 126 1.28 10.50 5.87
C GLU A 126 0.36 11.33 4.96
N GLY A 127 0.68 11.36 3.66
CA GLY A 127 -0.08 12.07 2.63
C GLY A 127 0.15 13.58 2.55
N MET A 128 1.18 14.10 3.21
CA MET A 128 1.56 15.53 3.18
C MET A 128 2.96 15.72 2.58
N ASP A 129 3.10 16.63 1.62
CA ASP A 129 4.38 16.86 0.93
C ASP A 129 5.33 17.66 1.82
N CYS A 130 6.60 17.22 1.89
CA CYS A 130 7.66 17.88 2.66
C CYS A 130 9.07 17.57 2.10
N TYR A 131 10.08 18.26 2.64
CA TYR A 131 11.48 17.84 2.54
C TYR A 131 11.87 17.11 3.83
N ASN A 132 12.29 15.85 3.72
CA ASN A 132 12.69 15.03 4.86
C ASN A 132 13.81 14.05 4.46
N TYR A 133 14.30 13.24 5.41
CA TYR A 133 15.28 12.18 5.15
C TYR A 133 14.92 11.37 3.90
N GLN A 134 15.92 11.15 3.03
CA GLN A 134 15.77 10.29 1.87
C GLN A 134 15.29 8.90 2.29
N PRO A 135 14.33 8.31 1.57
CA PRO A 135 13.99 6.89 1.66
C PRO A 135 15.19 5.99 1.40
N CYS A 136 15.20 4.78 1.96
CA CYS A 136 16.32 3.85 1.81
C CYS A 136 16.65 3.60 0.32
N ILE A 137 15.61 3.37 -0.50
CA ILE A 137 15.69 3.37 -1.97
C ILE A 137 14.73 4.43 -2.50
N TYR A 138 15.26 5.42 -3.19
CA TYR A 138 14.52 6.60 -3.62
C TYR A 138 14.62 6.83 -5.12
N GLY A 139 13.51 7.19 -5.76
CA GLY A 139 13.46 7.68 -7.14
C GLY A 139 12.55 8.89 -7.25
N ASN A 140 12.92 9.88 -8.04
CA ASN A 140 12.07 11.05 -8.31
C ASN A 140 12.19 11.46 -9.78
N ASN A 141 11.06 11.58 -10.46
CA ASN A 141 10.97 11.84 -11.89
C ASN A 141 11.80 10.81 -12.70
N VAL A 142 11.45 9.54 -12.56
CA VAL A 142 12.19 8.40 -13.12
C VAL A 142 11.31 7.54 -14.02
N SER A 143 11.88 6.97 -15.08
CA SER A 143 11.17 6.10 -16.00
C SER A 143 11.91 4.80 -16.28
N ASN A 144 11.16 3.72 -16.47
CA ASN A 144 11.69 2.38 -16.70
C ASN A 144 12.66 1.96 -15.58
N VAL A 145 12.12 1.71 -14.38
CA VAL A 145 12.90 1.44 -13.17
C VAL A 145 12.52 0.09 -12.57
N GLY A 146 13.52 -0.65 -12.07
CA GLY A 146 13.33 -1.98 -11.51
C GLY A 146 14.00 -2.14 -10.15
N ILE A 147 13.36 -2.88 -9.26
CA ILE A 147 13.97 -3.49 -8.07
C ILE A 147 13.59 -4.97 -8.14
N THR A 148 14.52 -5.83 -8.56
CA THR A 148 14.20 -7.23 -8.88
C THR A 148 15.18 -8.21 -8.23
N GLY A 149 14.85 -9.50 -8.28
CA GLY A 149 15.72 -10.59 -7.82
C GLY A 149 15.11 -11.34 -6.64
N GLU A 150 15.86 -12.30 -6.08
CA GLU A 150 15.39 -13.19 -5.00
C GLU A 150 16.06 -12.87 -3.66
N GLY A 151 16.85 -11.79 -3.60
CA GLY A 151 17.56 -11.39 -2.41
C GLY A 151 16.70 -10.62 -1.42
N THR A 152 17.35 -10.19 -0.33
CA THR A 152 16.72 -9.48 0.78
C THR A 152 17.14 -8.02 0.81
N ILE A 153 16.15 -7.13 0.93
CA ILE A 153 16.34 -5.70 1.19
C ILE A 153 15.86 -5.44 2.61
N ASP A 154 16.76 -4.92 3.44
CA ASP A 154 16.55 -4.82 4.88
C ASP A 154 16.78 -3.39 5.35
N GLY A 155 15.71 -2.72 5.77
CA GLY A 155 15.73 -1.32 6.21
C GLY A 155 16.53 -1.05 7.49
N GLY A 156 16.97 -2.10 8.19
CA GLY A 156 17.79 -2.00 9.40
C GLY A 156 17.06 -1.38 10.59
N ALA A 157 15.75 -1.17 10.50
CA ALA A 157 14.97 -0.61 11.60
C ALA A 157 14.75 -1.62 12.73
N SER A 158 14.66 -1.11 13.95
CA SER A 158 14.45 -1.86 15.18
C SER A 158 14.03 -0.90 16.30
N ASN A 159 13.81 -1.40 17.51
CA ASN A 159 13.54 -0.55 18.67
C ASN A 159 14.69 0.43 18.99
N ASP A 160 15.93 0.14 18.57
CA ASP A 160 17.07 1.05 18.72
C ASP A 160 17.43 1.82 17.43
N ALA A 161 16.70 1.58 16.33
CA ALA A 161 16.94 2.20 15.04
C ALA A 161 15.62 2.60 14.36
N TRP A 162 15.41 3.90 14.18
CA TRP A 162 14.19 4.49 13.62
C TRP A 162 12.91 4.33 14.44
N TRP A 163 12.48 3.11 14.82
CA TRP A 163 11.11 2.90 15.35
C TRP A 163 10.80 3.66 16.65
N PHE A 164 11.81 3.95 17.47
CA PHE A 164 11.65 4.79 18.66
C PHE A 164 11.16 6.22 18.33
N MET A 165 11.37 6.71 17.10
CA MET A 165 10.94 8.04 16.65
C MET A 165 9.41 8.18 16.53
N THR A 166 8.65 7.10 16.75
CA THR A 166 7.19 7.14 16.88
C THR A 166 6.71 7.78 18.17
N GLY A 167 7.54 7.76 19.22
CA GLY A 167 7.14 8.14 20.56
C GLY A 167 6.34 7.06 21.31
N VAL A 168 6.36 5.80 20.86
CA VAL A 168 5.66 4.68 21.49
C VAL A 168 6.65 3.72 22.17
N GLU A 169 6.48 3.46 23.47
CA GLU A 169 7.43 2.69 24.29
C GLU A 169 7.69 1.27 23.78
N ARG A 170 6.65 0.57 23.31
CA ARG A 170 6.77 -0.77 22.71
C ARG A 170 7.77 -0.81 21.55
N PHE A 171 7.95 0.31 20.86
CA PHE A 171 8.86 0.46 19.73
C PHE A 171 10.21 1.10 20.12
N GLY A 172 10.60 1.00 21.39
CA GLY A 172 11.90 1.44 21.88
C GLY A 172 12.01 2.93 22.22
N TYR A 173 10.89 3.65 22.21
CA TYR A 173 10.87 5.02 22.73
C TYR A 173 11.23 5.05 24.22
N LYS A 174 12.04 6.02 24.60
CA LYS A 174 12.40 6.37 25.98
C LYS A 174 12.33 7.88 26.12
N ASP A 175 11.92 8.37 27.29
CA ASP A 175 11.76 9.80 27.53
C ASP A 175 13.04 10.58 27.15
N GLY A 176 12.87 11.75 26.54
CA GLY A 176 13.97 12.56 26.02
C GLY A 176 14.56 12.13 24.66
N ARG A 177 14.17 10.99 24.06
CA ARG A 177 14.57 10.65 22.67
C ARG A 177 13.81 11.47 21.62
N GLU A 178 14.47 11.79 20.51
CA GLU A 178 13.84 12.44 19.34
C GLU A 178 12.71 11.58 18.78
N ASN A 179 11.53 12.18 18.59
CA ASN A 179 10.36 11.52 18.01
C ASN A 179 9.33 12.54 17.50
N CYS A 180 8.44 12.11 16.59
CA CYS A 180 7.48 13.02 15.94
C CYS A 180 6.38 13.59 16.85
N LYS A 181 6.12 12.97 18.01
CA LYS A 181 5.09 13.40 18.97
C LYS A 181 5.60 14.55 19.85
N TYR A 182 6.79 14.40 20.44
CA TYR A 182 7.37 15.41 21.34
C TYR A 182 7.92 16.63 20.59
N THR A 183 8.45 16.42 19.38
CA THR A 183 8.86 17.53 18.50
C THR A 183 7.65 18.27 17.92
N GLY A 184 6.46 17.67 18.00
CA GLY A 184 5.25 18.15 17.34
C GLY A 184 5.37 18.16 15.81
N ALA A 185 6.34 17.45 15.21
CA ALA A 185 6.65 17.54 13.80
C ALA A 185 5.46 17.22 12.89
N ARG A 186 4.70 16.16 13.23
CA ARG A 186 3.49 15.80 12.49
C ARG A 186 2.44 16.92 12.53
N ASN A 187 2.19 17.49 13.71
CA ASN A 187 1.24 18.59 13.89
C ASN A 187 1.72 19.87 13.19
N LYS A 188 3.04 20.12 13.19
CA LYS A 188 3.66 21.22 12.45
C LYS A 188 3.43 21.07 10.95
N LEU A 189 3.65 19.88 10.39
CA LEU A 189 3.41 19.60 8.97
C LEU A 189 1.92 19.73 8.63
N LEU A 190 1.02 19.19 9.45
CA LEU A 190 -0.44 19.37 9.30
C LEU A 190 -0.84 20.85 9.24
N LYS A 191 -0.29 21.68 10.13
CA LYS A 191 -0.52 23.13 10.13
C LYS A 191 0.04 23.80 8.87
N MET A 192 1.26 23.47 8.46
CA MET A 192 1.87 23.99 7.23
C MET A 192 0.99 23.70 6.00
N VAL A 193 0.46 22.48 5.90
CA VAL A 193 -0.49 22.08 4.84
C VAL A 193 -1.78 22.90 4.93
N ALA A 194 -2.38 23.01 6.11
CA ALA A 194 -3.62 23.76 6.31
C ALA A 194 -3.49 25.24 5.96
N TYR A 195 -2.33 25.86 6.21
CA TYR A 195 -2.05 27.26 5.89
C TYR A 195 -1.48 27.47 4.48
N GLY A 196 -1.37 26.42 3.65
CA GLY A 196 -0.84 26.55 2.29
C GLY A 196 0.64 26.98 2.23
N VAL A 197 1.44 26.66 3.25
CA VAL A 197 2.87 26.96 3.27
C VAL A 197 3.54 26.29 2.06
N PRO A 198 4.36 26.99 1.25
CA PRO A 198 5.01 26.40 0.09
C PRO A 198 5.89 25.19 0.43
N LEU A 199 5.91 24.16 -0.42
CA LEU A 199 6.70 22.94 -0.21
C LEU A 199 8.17 23.20 0.13
N LYS A 200 8.80 24.16 -0.55
CA LYS A 200 10.20 24.55 -0.33
C LYS A 200 10.51 25.02 1.11
N GLU A 201 9.50 25.42 1.88
CA GLU A 201 9.62 25.86 3.28
C GLU A 201 9.28 24.75 4.29
N ARG A 202 8.76 23.60 3.83
CA ARG A 202 8.38 22.46 4.66
C ARG A 202 9.57 21.53 4.89
N ILE A 203 10.62 22.04 5.54
CA ILE A 203 11.90 21.35 5.72
C ILE A 203 11.96 20.69 7.11
N PHE A 204 12.14 19.37 7.13
CA PHE A 204 12.26 18.52 8.32
C PHE A 204 13.64 17.83 8.36
N GLY A 205 13.71 16.56 8.79
CA GLY A 205 14.96 15.83 9.03
C GLY A 205 15.35 15.77 10.50
N LYS A 206 16.62 16.02 10.79
CA LYS A 206 17.20 15.91 12.14
C LYS A 206 16.48 16.81 13.13
N GLY A 207 16.14 16.28 14.29
CA GLY A 207 15.41 16.98 15.35
C GLY A 207 13.89 16.94 15.21
N TYR A 208 13.34 16.29 14.18
CA TYR A 208 11.89 16.20 13.96
C TYR A 208 11.31 14.79 14.15
N GLY A 209 12.10 13.73 14.01
CA GLY A 209 11.62 12.35 14.18
C GLY A 209 10.65 11.86 13.10
N LEU A 210 10.63 12.47 11.91
CA LEU A 210 9.87 11.96 10.76
C LEU A 210 10.70 10.86 10.06
N ARG A 211 10.31 9.60 10.22
CA ARG A 211 11.01 8.44 9.65
C ARG A 211 10.88 8.36 8.13
N PRO A 212 11.91 7.90 7.39
CA PRO A 212 11.85 7.67 5.96
C PRO A 212 11.22 6.31 5.60
N GLN A 213 10.73 6.15 4.38
CA GLN A 213 10.23 4.88 3.83
C GLN A 213 11.39 3.93 3.44
N LEU A 214 11.09 2.64 3.24
CA LEU A 214 12.06 1.70 2.65
C LEU A 214 12.22 1.96 1.15
N ILE A 215 11.13 1.93 0.38
CA ILE A 215 11.13 2.25 -1.05
C ILE A 215 10.15 3.40 -1.29
N ASN A 216 10.61 4.47 -1.93
CA ASN A 216 9.74 5.58 -2.33
C ASN A 216 10.10 6.06 -3.73
N ILE A 217 9.13 6.02 -4.63
CA ILE A 217 9.28 6.49 -6.00
C ILE A 217 8.24 7.57 -6.22
N ILE A 218 8.68 8.77 -6.58
CA ILE A 218 7.83 9.93 -6.79
C ILE A 218 7.85 10.30 -8.27
N ASP A 219 6.68 10.56 -8.86
CA ASP A 219 6.53 10.95 -10.27
C ASP A 219 7.23 9.95 -11.21
N GLY A 220 7.08 8.65 -10.92
CA GLY A 220 7.71 7.57 -11.67
C GLY A 220 6.80 6.95 -12.74
N GLN A 221 7.39 6.40 -13.81
CA GLN A 221 6.63 5.73 -14.87
C GLN A 221 7.27 4.41 -15.31
N ASN A 222 6.44 3.37 -15.50
CA ASN A 222 6.86 2.01 -15.87
C ASN A 222 7.85 1.47 -14.83
N ILE A 223 7.32 0.92 -13.75
CA ILE A 223 8.08 0.50 -12.57
C ILE A 223 7.80 -0.96 -12.30
N ILE A 224 8.84 -1.73 -11.97
CA ILE A 224 8.69 -3.10 -11.48
C ILE A 224 9.42 -3.30 -10.15
N ILE A 225 8.74 -3.89 -9.17
CA ILE A 225 9.31 -4.37 -7.93
C ILE A 225 8.96 -5.86 -7.85
N GLU A 226 9.95 -6.74 -7.95
CA GLU A 226 9.68 -8.16 -8.20
C GLU A 226 10.61 -9.11 -7.44
N GLY A 227 10.02 -10.14 -6.80
CA GLY A 227 10.72 -11.28 -6.20
C GLY A 227 11.44 -11.03 -4.87
N VAL A 228 11.80 -9.78 -4.58
CA VAL A 228 12.62 -9.45 -3.40
C VAL A 228 11.86 -9.67 -2.09
N THR A 229 12.60 -9.99 -1.03
CA THR A 229 12.09 -9.96 0.35
C THR A 229 12.41 -8.61 0.99
N LEU A 230 11.42 -7.95 1.57
CA LEU A 230 11.52 -6.62 2.20
C LEU A 230 11.34 -6.74 3.72
N LEU A 231 12.38 -6.38 4.48
CA LEU A 231 12.43 -6.53 5.93
C LEU A 231 12.62 -5.19 6.65
N ARG A 232 12.09 -5.10 7.87
CA ARG A 232 12.46 -4.10 8.89
C ARG A 232 12.50 -2.66 8.34
N SER A 233 11.42 -2.25 7.70
CA SER A 233 11.28 -0.89 7.17
C SER A 233 11.24 0.12 8.31
N PRO A 234 11.86 1.32 8.17
CA PRO A 234 11.73 2.38 9.15
C PRO A 234 10.30 2.93 9.28
N PHE A 235 9.53 2.90 8.18
CA PHE A 235 8.16 3.41 8.04
C PHE A 235 7.41 2.56 6.99
N TRP A 236 6.60 3.16 6.10
CA TRP A 236 5.98 2.47 4.96
C TRP A 236 7.01 1.76 4.07
N VAL A 237 6.66 0.57 3.59
CA VAL A 237 7.58 -0.35 2.92
C VAL A 237 7.72 -0.02 1.43
N ILE A 238 6.64 -0.08 0.63
CA ILE A 238 6.63 0.29 -0.80
C ILE A 238 5.70 1.49 -0.98
N HIS A 239 6.25 2.69 -1.16
CA HIS A 239 5.49 3.93 -1.27
C HIS A 239 5.67 4.63 -2.62
N PRO A 240 4.98 4.19 -3.67
CA PRO A 240 4.92 4.90 -4.94
C PRO A 240 3.95 6.08 -4.80
N VAL A 241 4.44 7.28 -5.05
CA VAL A 241 3.64 8.51 -5.07
C VAL A 241 3.60 8.98 -6.50
N PHE A 242 2.42 9.35 -6.98
CA PHE A 242 2.30 10.02 -8.26
C PHE A 242 2.75 9.19 -9.47
N CYS A 243 2.82 7.86 -9.32
CA CYS A 243 3.38 6.97 -10.32
C CYS A 243 2.36 6.46 -11.34
N LYS A 244 2.84 6.09 -12.53
CA LYS A 244 2.05 5.46 -13.58
C LYS A 244 2.65 4.13 -14.04
N ASN A 245 1.83 3.11 -14.22
CA ASN A 245 2.25 1.77 -14.61
C ASN A 245 3.25 1.16 -13.61
N LEU A 246 2.76 0.77 -12.44
CA LEU A 246 3.53 0.07 -11.42
C LEU A 246 3.13 -1.40 -11.37
N THR A 247 4.12 -2.28 -11.33
CA THR A 247 3.94 -3.70 -10.99
C THR A 247 4.73 -4.04 -9.74
N VAL A 248 4.04 -4.59 -8.74
CA VAL A 248 4.63 -5.23 -7.57
C VAL A 248 4.28 -6.71 -7.64
N ARG A 249 5.27 -7.58 -7.88
CA ARG A 249 5.03 -9.00 -8.15
C ARG A 249 5.88 -9.91 -7.29
N ASN A 250 5.29 -10.95 -6.72
CA ASN A 250 6.03 -11.99 -5.98
C ASN A 250 6.95 -11.42 -4.88
N VAL A 251 6.57 -10.28 -4.30
CA VAL A 251 7.32 -9.65 -3.21
C VAL A 251 6.86 -10.26 -1.89
N HIS A 252 7.80 -10.49 -0.99
CA HIS A 252 7.50 -10.86 0.38
C HIS A 252 7.84 -9.71 1.32
N VAL A 253 6.83 -9.13 1.97
CA VAL A 253 7.01 -8.11 3.00
C VAL A 253 6.89 -8.74 4.37
N TRP A 254 7.90 -8.54 5.22
CA TRP A 254 7.84 -8.88 6.64
C TRP A 254 8.30 -7.69 7.48
N ASN A 255 7.35 -7.00 8.10
CA ASN A 255 7.63 -5.79 8.85
C ASN A 255 6.62 -5.54 9.97
N GLU A 256 6.96 -5.88 11.21
CA GLU A 256 6.12 -5.62 12.40
C GLU A 256 6.35 -4.23 13.02
N GLY A 257 7.10 -3.38 12.32
CA GLY A 257 7.39 -2.02 12.75
C GLY A 257 6.13 -1.14 12.82
N PRO A 258 6.20 -0.02 13.56
CA PRO A 258 5.12 0.95 13.65
C PRO A 258 4.92 1.67 12.31
N ASN A 259 3.66 1.82 11.89
CA ASN A 259 3.31 2.34 10.55
C ASN A 259 4.03 1.52 9.47
N GLY A 260 3.97 0.20 9.63
CA GLY A 260 4.69 -0.76 8.83
C GLY A 260 3.91 -1.24 7.62
N ASP A 261 3.17 -0.34 6.97
CA ASP A 261 2.32 -0.61 5.82
C ASP A 261 3.13 -1.28 4.69
N GLY A 262 2.54 -2.27 4.01
CA GLY A 262 3.26 -3.10 3.04
C GLY A 262 3.42 -2.46 1.67
N CYS A 263 2.32 -2.01 1.06
CA CYS A 263 2.34 -1.28 -0.21
C CYS A 263 1.32 -0.14 -0.23
N ASP A 264 1.79 1.06 -0.52
CA ASP A 264 1.04 2.31 -0.41
C ASP A 264 0.92 3.06 -1.74
N PRO A 265 0.15 2.56 -2.74
CA PRO A 265 -0.14 3.34 -3.94
C PRO A 265 -0.83 4.67 -3.62
N GLU A 266 -0.08 5.77 -3.74
CA GLU A 266 -0.56 7.10 -3.43
C GLU A 266 -0.66 7.98 -4.69
N SER A 267 -1.88 8.34 -5.08
CA SER A 267 -2.16 9.09 -6.32
C SER A 267 -1.53 8.46 -7.57
N CYS A 268 -1.61 7.13 -7.67
CA CYS A 268 -1.05 6.34 -8.76
C CYS A 268 -2.11 5.95 -9.80
N ASP A 269 -1.70 5.75 -11.05
CA ASP A 269 -2.57 5.33 -12.16
C ASP A 269 -2.01 4.08 -12.85
N GLY A 270 -2.78 2.98 -12.83
CA GLY A 270 -2.34 1.71 -13.41
C GLY A 270 -1.35 0.99 -12.50
N VAL A 271 -1.88 0.26 -11.51
CA VAL A 271 -1.08 -0.50 -10.53
C VAL A 271 -1.50 -1.96 -10.52
N LEU A 272 -0.54 -2.87 -10.60
CA LEU A 272 -0.72 -4.30 -10.42
C LEU A 272 0.06 -4.76 -9.19
N ILE A 273 -0.63 -5.35 -8.22
CA ILE A 273 -0.02 -6.04 -7.08
C ILE A 273 -0.43 -7.51 -7.19
N GLU A 274 0.52 -8.41 -7.47
CA GLU A 274 0.19 -9.81 -7.70
C GLU A 274 1.19 -10.82 -7.12
N GLY A 275 0.69 -11.94 -6.58
CA GLY A 275 1.54 -13.02 -6.07
C GLY A 275 2.33 -12.63 -4.81
N CYS A 276 1.99 -11.52 -4.16
CA CYS A 276 2.73 -10.99 -3.02
C CYS A 276 2.26 -11.61 -1.70
N ARG A 277 3.15 -11.60 -0.71
CA ARG A 277 2.84 -11.98 0.67
C ARG A 277 3.14 -10.83 1.61
N PHE A 278 2.21 -10.52 2.51
CA PHE A 278 2.31 -9.39 3.43
C PHE A 278 2.11 -9.84 4.88
N HIS A 279 3.17 -9.74 5.68
CA HIS A 279 3.12 -9.76 7.14
C HIS A 279 3.51 -8.38 7.66
N THR A 280 2.53 -7.57 8.06
CA THR A 280 2.72 -6.15 8.37
C THR A 280 2.28 -5.79 9.79
N GLY A 281 2.95 -4.80 10.37
CA GLY A 281 2.59 -4.18 11.66
C GLY A 281 1.48 -3.14 11.54
N ASP A 282 1.05 -2.84 10.30
CA ASP A 282 -0.09 -1.99 9.97
C ASP A 282 -0.83 -2.59 8.75
N ASP A 283 -1.48 -1.80 7.90
CA ASP A 283 -2.21 -2.27 6.71
C ASP A 283 -1.28 -3.01 5.69
N CYS A 284 -1.70 -4.16 5.15
CA CYS A 284 -0.92 -4.92 4.16
C CYS A 284 -0.76 -4.11 2.85
N ILE A 285 -1.88 -3.59 2.35
CA ILE A 285 -1.94 -2.65 1.22
C ILE A 285 -2.80 -1.47 1.64
N ALA A 286 -2.29 -0.24 1.45
CA ALA A 286 -2.99 1.00 1.77
C ALA A 286 -3.01 1.96 0.57
N ILE A 287 -4.09 1.92 -0.20
CA ILE A 287 -4.32 2.81 -1.34
C ILE A 287 -4.70 4.20 -0.84
N LYS A 288 -3.96 5.22 -1.28
CA LYS A 288 -4.05 6.61 -0.80
C LYS A 288 -4.06 7.58 -1.99
N SER A 289 -4.34 8.85 -1.72
CA SER A 289 -4.36 9.93 -2.70
C SER A 289 -4.24 11.30 -2.00
N GLY A 290 -3.30 11.41 -1.06
CA GLY A 290 -3.03 12.65 -0.34
C GLY A 290 -3.99 12.98 0.80
N ARG A 291 -3.50 13.82 1.72
CA ARG A 291 -4.20 14.24 2.94
C ARG A 291 -4.66 15.69 2.85
N ASN A 292 -5.92 15.93 3.22
CA ASN A 292 -6.50 17.26 3.42
C ASN A 292 -6.18 18.22 2.26
N GLN A 293 -5.71 19.44 2.55
CA GLN A 293 -5.48 20.48 1.56
C GLN A 293 -4.46 20.09 0.49
N ASP A 294 -3.39 19.37 0.85
CA ASP A 294 -2.40 18.91 -0.15
C ASP A 294 -3.07 17.95 -1.14
N GLY A 295 -3.78 16.93 -0.66
CA GLY A 295 -4.46 15.99 -1.56
C GLY A 295 -5.56 16.65 -2.40
N ARG A 296 -6.36 17.56 -1.81
CA ARG A 296 -7.37 18.32 -2.57
C ARG A 296 -6.74 19.21 -3.65
N SER A 297 -5.62 19.87 -3.33
CA SER A 297 -4.91 20.75 -4.25
C SER A 297 -4.24 19.98 -5.38
N ASP A 298 -3.69 18.80 -5.07
CA ASP A 298 -3.11 17.91 -6.09
C ASP A 298 -4.16 17.49 -7.11
N GLY A 299 -5.37 17.15 -6.66
CA GLY A 299 -6.48 16.74 -7.53
C GLY A 299 -6.21 15.44 -8.31
N ARG A 300 -5.26 14.63 -7.83
CA ARG A 300 -4.78 13.41 -8.50
C ARG A 300 -5.24 12.16 -7.73
N PRO A 301 -6.28 11.46 -8.18
CA PRO A 301 -6.75 10.26 -7.50
C PRO A 301 -5.76 9.10 -7.62
N SER A 302 -5.89 8.11 -6.75
CA SER A 302 -5.39 6.77 -7.03
C SER A 302 -6.43 6.02 -7.84
N GLN A 303 -6.04 5.45 -8.98
CA GLN A 303 -6.99 4.80 -9.88
C GLN A 303 -6.41 3.64 -10.68
N ASN A 304 -7.29 2.76 -11.14
CA ASN A 304 -6.96 1.65 -12.02
C ASN A 304 -5.96 0.70 -11.34
N ILE A 305 -6.39 0.12 -10.21
CA ILE A 305 -5.55 -0.71 -9.35
C ILE A 305 -6.09 -2.13 -9.33
N ILE A 306 -5.24 -3.11 -9.61
CA ILE A 306 -5.54 -4.53 -9.54
C ILE A 306 -4.67 -5.15 -8.44
N VAL A 307 -5.31 -5.84 -7.50
CA VAL A 307 -4.68 -6.68 -6.48
C VAL A 307 -5.15 -8.10 -6.70
N ARG A 308 -4.26 -9.05 -6.94
CA ARG A 308 -4.67 -10.45 -7.15
C ARG A 308 -3.68 -11.49 -6.67
N ASN A 309 -4.18 -12.67 -6.33
CA ASN A 309 -3.33 -13.82 -5.97
C ASN A 309 -2.34 -13.52 -4.83
N CYS A 310 -2.74 -12.67 -3.87
CA CYS A 310 -1.90 -12.29 -2.74
C CYS A 310 -2.30 -13.04 -1.46
N ASP A 311 -1.35 -13.21 -0.54
CA ASP A 311 -1.59 -13.69 0.81
C ASP A 311 -1.35 -12.56 1.82
N MET A 312 -2.39 -12.21 2.58
CA MET A 312 -2.32 -11.23 3.66
C MET A 312 -2.22 -12.00 4.98
N GLU A 313 -0.99 -12.18 5.44
CA GLU A 313 -0.61 -13.05 6.56
C GLU A 313 -0.86 -12.40 7.93
N ASP A 314 -0.70 -11.08 8.05
CA ASP A 314 -1.00 -10.30 9.27
C ASP A 314 -1.11 -8.79 8.95
N GLY A 315 -1.84 -8.00 9.74
CA GLY A 315 -1.91 -6.54 9.58
C GLY A 315 -3.17 -5.84 10.13
N HIS A 316 -3.22 -4.51 10.08
CA HIS A 316 -4.43 -3.73 10.45
C HIS A 316 -5.55 -3.80 9.41
N GLY A 317 -5.24 -4.22 8.19
CA GLY A 317 -6.18 -4.37 7.10
C GLY A 317 -5.54 -5.08 5.90
N GLY A 318 -6.28 -5.94 5.20
CA GLY A 318 -5.78 -6.66 4.03
C GLY A 318 -5.63 -5.75 2.81
N VAL A 319 -6.73 -5.23 2.30
CA VAL A 319 -6.72 -4.13 1.32
C VAL A 319 -7.46 -2.94 1.91
N VAL A 320 -6.73 -1.83 2.05
CA VAL A 320 -7.22 -0.62 2.71
C VAL A 320 -7.24 0.55 1.73
N VAL A 321 -8.31 1.32 1.76
CA VAL A 321 -8.45 2.60 1.08
C VAL A 321 -8.47 3.70 2.15
N GLY A 322 -7.40 4.49 2.20
CA GLY A 322 -7.23 5.65 3.08
C GLY A 322 -6.26 5.49 4.25
N SER A 323 -6.25 6.43 5.22
CA SER A 323 -7.24 7.51 5.40
C SER A 323 -7.04 8.72 4.50
N GLU A 324 -5.89 8.80 3.86
CA GLU A 324 -5.45 9.89 3.02
C GLU A 324 -6.09 9.77 1.63
N ILE A 325 -7.39 10.04 1.48
CA ILE A 325 -8.13 9.90 0.21
C ILE A 325 -8.60 11.23 -0.40
N ALA A 326 -7.96 12.34 -0.02
CA ALA A 326 -8.52 13.66 -0.29
C ALA A 326 -8.67 14.00 -1.79
N ALA A 327 -7.82 13.43 -2.66
CA ALA A 327 -7.96 13.52 -4.12
C ALA A 327 -8.88 12.46 -4.77
N GLY A 328 -9.37 11.49 -4.00
CA GLY A 328 -10.22 10.39 -4.44
C GLY A 328 -9.49 9.09 -4.79
N VAL A 329 -10.25 7.99 -4.75
CA VAL A 329 -9.78 6.65 -5.11
C VAL A 329 -10.85 5.95 -5.95
N ARG A 330 -10.48 5.37 -7.10
CA ARG A 330 -11.45 4.70 -7.97
C ARG A 330 -10.92 3.54 -8.78
N ASN A 331 -11.82 2.63 -9.18
CA ASN A 331 -11.51 1.49 -10.02
C ASN A 331 -10.43 0.61 -9.37
N VAL A 332 -10.77 0.07 -8.19
CA VAL A 332 -9.92 -0.85 -7.45
C VAL A 332 -10.52 -2.24 -7.55
N PHE A 333 -9.73 -3.21 -7.99
CA PHE A 333 -10.13 -4.59 -8.19
C PHE A 333 -9.28 -5.48 -7.29
N VAL A 334 -9.92 -6.29 -6.46
CA VAL A 334 -9.27 -7.26 -5.57
C VAL A 334 -9.82 -8.64 -5.85
N GLU A 335 -8.98 -9.60 -6.26
CA GLU A 335 -9.46 -10.95 -6.54
C GLU A 335 -8.51 -12.08 -6.15
N ASN A 336 -9.07 -13.24 -5.81
CA ASN A 336 -8.32 -14.48 -5.58
C ASN A 336 -7.23 -14.32 -4.49
N CYS A 337 -7.51 -13.54 -3.45
CA CYS A 337 -6.61 -13.35 -2.32
C CYS A 337 -6.99 -14.26 -1.16
N ARG A 338 -5.97 -14.66 -0.37
CA ARG A 338 -6.15 -15.29 0.93
C ARG A 338 -5.83 -14.27 2.01
N MET A 339 -6.66 -14.20 3.05
CA MET A 339 -6.44 -13.30 4.18
C MET A 339 -6.78 -14.02 5.47
N ASP A 340 -5.79 -14.34 6.31
CA ASP A 340 -6.03 -15.26 7.42
C ASP A 340 -5.06 -15.06 8.58
N SER A 341 -5.51 -14.33 9.60
CA SER A 341 -4.82 -14.21 10.87
C SER A 341 -5.73 -13.69 11.98
N LYS A 342 -5.50 -14.16 13.21
CA LYS A 342 -6.17 -13.64 14.41
C LYS A 342 -5.87 -12.17 14.69
N ASN A 343 -4.76 -11.68 14.16
CA ASN A 343 -4.29 -10.31 14.33
C ASN A 343 -4.67 -9.42 13.13
N LEU A 344 -5.00 -10.02 11.97
CA LEU A 344 -5.53 -9.30 10.83
C LEU A 344 -6.84 -8.62 11.21
N GLU A 345 -6.86 -7.29 11.28
CA GLU A 345 -8.05 -6.64 11.86
C GLU A 345 -9.25 -6.60 10.92
N ARG A 346 -9.01 -6.29 9.64
CA ARG A 346 -10.07 -6.10 8.64
C ARG A 346 -9.64 -6.68 7.30
N VAL A 347 -10.56 -7.25 6.52
CA VAL A 347 -10.22 -7.82 5.20
C VAL A 347 -10.18 -6.69 4.17
N ILE A 348 -11.30 -6.00 3.99
CA ILE A 348 -11.43 -4.78 3.19
C ILE A 348 -11.78 -3.62 4.11
N ARG A 349 -11.00 -2.54 4.05
CA ARG A 349 -11.18 -1.38 4.92
C ARG A 349 -11.20 -0.08 4.12
N ILE A 350 -12.24 0.71 4.27
CA ILE A 350 -12.34 2.06 3.72
C ILE A 350 -12.43 3.02 4.90
N LYS A 351 -11.47 3.94 5.03
CA LYS A 351 -11.38 4.87 6.16
C LYS A 351 -11.24 6.30 5.67
N SER A 352 -12.05 7.21 6.19
CA SER A 352 -11.95 8.65 5.93
C SER A 352 -12.62 9.46 7.05
N ASN A 353 -12.55 10.78 6.96
CA ASN A 353 -13.25 11.69 7.85
C ASN A 353 -13.56 13.03 7.15
N PRO A 354 -14.41 13.89 7.74
CA PRO A 354 -14.78 15.19 7.17
C PRO A 354 -13.64 16.20 6.98
N CYS A 355 -12.39 15.88 7.36
CA CYS A 355 -11.24 16.71 7.01
C CYS A 355 -10.69 16.44 5.61
N ARG A 356 -10.96 15.25 5.07
CA ARG A 356 -10.39 14.78 3.80
C ARG A 356 -11.14 15.36 2.61
N GLY A 357 -12.45 15.22 2.57
CA GLY A 357 -13.24 15.27 1.33
C GLY A 357 -12.94 14.06 0.46
N GLY A 358 -13.07 14.22 -0.86
CA GLY A 358 -12.77 13.17 -1.83
C GLY A 358 -13.85 12.10 -1.93
N THR A 359 -13.80 11.36 -3.03
CA THR A 359 -14.73 10.27 -3.33
C THR A 359 -13.94 8.97 -3.44
N THR A 360 -14.39 7.94 -2.73
CA THR A 360 -13.98 6.55 -2.94
C THR A 360 -15.11 5.83 -3.67
N GLU A 361 -14.86 5.42 -4.91
CA GLU A 361 -15.88 4.80 -5.77
C GLU A 361 -15.34 3.58 -6.51
N ASN A 362 -16.22 2.69 -6.97
CA ASN A 362 -15.86 1.58 -7.86
C ASN A 362 -14.79 0.67 -7.24
N ILE A 363 -15.14 0.10 -6.08
CA ILE A 363 -14.29 -0.84 -5.35
C ILE A 363 -14.90 -2.24 -5.51
N PHE A 364 -14.24 -3.11 -6.27
CA PHE A 364 -14.72 -4.44 -6.59
C PHE A 364 -13.84 -5.50 -5.96
N VAL A 365 -14.44 -6.40 -5.19
CA VAL A 365 -13.76 -7.47 -4.47
C VAL A 365 -14.44 -8.78 -4.79
N ARG A 366 -13.71 -9.80 -5.25
CA ARG A 366 -14.28 -11.14 -5.47
C ARG A 366 -13.35 -12.27 -5.07
N ASN A 367 -13.90 -13.44 -4.79
CA ASN A 367 -13.13 -14.67 -4.57
C ASN A 367 -12.06 -14.51 -3.48
N VAL A 368 -12.37 -13.80 -2.40
CA VAL A 368 -11.46 -13.66 -1.25
C VAL A 368 -11.77 -14.75 -0.24
N LYS A 369 -10.77 -15.57 0.08
CA LYS A 369 -10.87 -16.58 1.13
C LYS A 369 -10.33 -16.02 2.43
N VAL A 370 -11.22 -15.83 3.41
CA VAL A 370 -10.87 -15.38 4.75
C VAL A 370 -10.95 -16.56 5.71
N GLY A 371 -9.84 -16.89 6.36
CA GLY A 371 -9.87 -17.80 7.51
C GLY A 371 -10.38 -17.01 8.70
N ARG A 372 -9.47 -16.37 9.42
CA ARG A 372 -9.82 -15.46 10.52
C ARG A 372 -9.50 -14.01 10.22
N CYS A 373 -10.40 -13.10 10.60
CA CYS A 373 -10.10 -11.68 10.80
C CYS A 373 -10.75 -11.16 12.09
N LYS A 374 -10.16 -10.16 12.74
CA LYS A 374 -10.52 -9.78 14.11
C LYS A 374 -11.78 -8.90 14.20
N GLU A 375 -12.02 -7.96 13.29
CA GLU A 375 -13.13 -6.99 13.43
C GLU A 375 -14.22 -7.17 12.38
N ALA A 376 -13.87 -7.10 11.10
CA ALA A 376 -14.86 -7.15 10.02
C ALA A 376 -14.29 -7.64 8.69
N VAL A 377 -15.12 -8.29 7.88
CA VAL A 377 -14.78 -8.59 6.48
C VAL A 377 -14.81 -7.30 5.65
N LEU A 378 -15.89 -6.53 5.70
CA LEU A 378 -15.95 -5.18 5.11
C LEU A 378 -16.12 -4.13 6.21
N LYS A 379 -15.16 -3.20 6.32
CA LYS A 379 -15.23 -2.05 7.21
C LYS A 379 -15.26 -0.75 6.41
N ILE A 380 -16.32 0.03 6.53
CA ILE A 380 -16.38 1.42 6.05
C ILE A 380 -16.47 2.33 7.28
N ASN A 381 -15.61 3.34 7.38
CA ASN A 381 -15.61 4.29 8.49
C ASN A 381 -15.34 5.72 8.02
N LEU A 382 -16.37 6.56 8.05
CA LEU A 382 -16.29 8.00 7.75
C LEU A 382 -16.05 8.88 8.99
N ASP A 383 -15.89 8.30 10.17
CA ASP A 383 -15.49 9.00 11.40
C ASP A 383 -14.12 8.51 11.91
N TYR A 384 -13.16 8.39 10.99
CA TYR A 384 -11.79 8.01 11.33
C TYR A 384 -11.05 9.16 12.05
N ASP A 385 -10.33 8.86 13.13
CA ASP A 385 -9.58 9.85 13.92
C ASP A 385 -10.40 11.14 14.22
N PRO A 386 -11.48 11.05 15.01
CA PRO A 386 -12.35 12.19 15.31
C PRO A 386 -11.64 13.31 16.07
N LYS A 387 -10.43 13.04 16.61
CA LYS A 387 -9.60 14.00 17.36
C LYS A 387 -8.57 14.72 16.49
N GLU A 388 -8.45 14.39 15.20
CA GLU A 388 -7.55 15.10 14.28
C GLU A 388 -7.92 16.59 14.22
N GLN A 389 -6.94 17.47 14.45
CA GLN A 389 -7.11 18.92 14.41
C GLN A 389 -7.07 19.41 12.96
N CYS A 390 -8.23 19.58 12.36
CA CYS A 390 -8.40 20.02 10.98
C CYS A 390 -9.80 20.64 10.76
N CYS A 391 -9.94 21.42 9.68
CA CYS A 391 -11.26 21.87 9.20
C CYS A 391 -12.07 20.66 8.73
N ARG A 392 -13.32 20.54 9.18
CA ARG A 392 -14.21 19.37 8.98
C ARG A 392 -15.36 19.62 8.00
N ASP A 393 -15.19 20.59 7.11
CA ASP A 393 -16.23 21.02 6.15
C ASP A 393 -16.14 20.26 4.80
N PHE A 394 -15.42 19.14 4.78
CA PHE A 394 -15.17 18.33 3.60
C PHE A 394 -15.64 16.89 3.82
N PRO A 395 -16.97 16.64 3.89
CA PRO A 395 -17.48 15.29 4.09
C PRO A 395 -17.07 14.38 2.91
N PRO A 396 -16.39 13.24 3.16
CA PRO A 396 -16.02 12.29 2.12
C PRO A 396 -17.23 11.49 1.65
N THR A 397 -17.14 10.90 0.45
CA THR A 397 -18.17 10.00 -0.11
C THR A 397 -17.58 8.62 -0.39
N VAL A 398 -18.34 7.56 -0.10
CA VAL A 398 -18.01 6.17 -0.44
C VAL A 398 -19.22 5.55 -1.14
N HIS A 399 -19.06 5.11 -2.39
CA HIS A 399 -20.12 4.40 -3.08
C HIS A 399 -19.65 3.38 -4.11
N ASN A 400 -20.58 2.55 -4.62
CA ASN A 400 -20.32 1.50 -5.60
C ASN A 400 -19.20 0.54 -5.13
N VAL A 401 -19.45 -0.10 -3.98
CA VAL A 401 -18.55 -1.08 -3.36
C VAL A 401 -19.16 -2.47 -3.45
N TRP A 402 -18.45 -3.40 -4.07
CA TRP A 402 -18.89 -4.77 -4.29
C TRP A 402 -17.97 -5.75 -3.58
N VAL A 403 -18.56 -6.67 -2.80
CA VAL A 403 -17.89 -7.85 -2.25
C VAL A 403 -18.65 -9.09 -2.72
N GLU A 404 -18.02 -9.90 -3.55
CA GLU A 404 -18.66 -11.01 -4.26
C GLU A 404 -17.94 -12.34 -3.99
N ASN A 405 -18.67 -13.45 -3.97
CA ASN A 405 -18.10 -14.80 -4.01
C ASN A 405 -17.01 -15.05 -2.94
N SER A 406 -17.14 -14.44 -1.77
CA SER A 406 -16.08 -14.42 -0.75
C SER A 406 -16.52 -15.15 0.51
N THR A 407 -15.58 -15.77 1.22
CA THR A 407 -15.88 -16.58 2.41
C THR A 407 -15.17 -16.04 3.64
N CYS A 408 -15.76 -16.22 4.82
CA CYS A 408 -15.13 -15.91 6.10
C CYS A 408 -15.45 -16.99 7.14
N GLU A 409 -14.42 -17.63 7.68
CA GLU A 409 -14.57 -18.67 8.69
C GLU A 409 -14.74 -18.09 10.10
N GLU A 410 -14.08 -16.98 10.45
CA GLU A 410 -14.24 -16.32 11.76
C GLU A 410 -14.05 -14.79 11.68
N SER A 411 -15.04 -14.03 12.19
CA SER A 411 -14.90 -12.58 12.44
C SER A 411 -15.87 -12.06 13.51
N GLU A 412 -15.61 -10.89 14.08
CA GLU A 412 -16.60 -10.23 14.93
C GLU A 412 -17.81 -9.75 14.10
N ASN A 413 -17.60 -9.18 12.92
CA ASN A 413 -18.68 -8.70 12.05
C ASN A 413 -18.47 -9.14 10.60
N GLY A 414 -19.56 -9.35 9.86
CA GLY A 414 -19.46 -9.51 8.40
C GLY A 414 -19.13 -8.16 7.76
N VAL A 415 -20.10 -7.24 7.88
CA VAL A 415 -20.02 -5.88 7.38
C VAL A 415 -20.21 -4.90 8.54
N PHE A 416 -19.33 -3.92 8.65
CA PHE A 416 -19.45 -2.85 9.64
C PHE A 416 -19.26 -1.48 8.99
N ILE A 417 -20.34 -0.71 8.90
CA ILE A 417 -20.37 0.64 8.34
C ILE A 417 -20.54 1.67 9.46
N VAL A 418 -19.69 2.69 9.45
CA VAL A 418 -19.81 3.91 10.25
C VAL A 418 -19.94 5.07 9.27
N GLY A 419 -21.18 5.49 9.01
CA GLY A 419 -21.49 6.70 8.27
C GLY A 419 -21.44 7.95 9.14
N LEU A 420 -21.68 9.11 8.53
CA LEU A 420 -21.78 10.38 9.26
C LEU A 420 -23.17 10.54 9.88
N ALA A 421 -23.29 11.34 10.93
CA ALA A 421 -24.57 11.59 11.59
C ALA A 421 -25.56 12.32 10.66
N ASP A 422 -25.08 13.34 9.94
CA ASP A 422 -25.95 14.25 9.19
C ASP A 422 -25.90 14.06 7.67
N ASN A 423 -24.89 13.35 7.13
CA ASN A 423 -24.67 13.16 5.70
C ASN A 423 -24.80 11.70 5.28
N ASP A 424 -25.56 11.45 4.22
CA ASP A 424 -25.82 10.11 3.68
C ASP A 424 -24.84 9.75 2.55
N ASN A 425 -23.55 9.79 2.90
CA ASN A 425 -22.43 9.70 1.96
C ASN A 425 -21.87 8.28 1.80
N VAL A 426 -22.53 7.27 2.38
CA VAL A 426 -22.21 5.85 2.18
C VAL A 426 -23.39 5.19 1.51
N TYR A 427 -23.24 4.80 0.24
CA TYR A 427 -24.34 4.19 -0.50
C TYR A 427 -23.87 3.24 -1.59
N ASP A 428 -24.81 2.45 -2.14
CA ASP A 428 -24.52 1.51 -3.23
C ASP A 428 -23.44 0.48 -2.84
N ILE A 429 -23.72 -0.22 -1.73
CA ILE A 429 -22.84 -1.23 -1.15
C ILE A 429 -23.47 -2.60 -1.37
N HIS A 430 -22.77 -3.46 -2.09
CA HIS A 430 -23.24 -4.79 -2.50
C HIS A 430 -22.37 -5.86 -1.86
N VAL A 431 -22.99 -6.79 -1.14
CA VAL A 431 -22.35 -8.03 -0.66
C VAL A 431 -23.14 -9.19 -1.20
N ARG A 432 -22.56 -9.94 -2.13
CA ARG A 432 -23.29 -10.93 -2.94
C ARG A 432 -22.61 -12.28 -2.94
N ASN A 433 -23.39 -13.35 -2.81
CA ASN A 433 -22.89 -14.73 -2.84
C ASN A 433 -21.70 -14.93 -1.87
N CYS A 434 -21.78 -14.33 -0.70
CA CYS A 434 -20.75 -14.39 0.32
C CYS A 434 -21.18 -15.33 1.45
N LYS A 435 -20.23 -16.10 1.98
CA LYS A 435 -20.48 -17.06 3.06
C LYS A 435 -19.67 -16.69 4.30
N PHE A 436 -20.31 -16.08 5.28
CA PHE A 436 -19.69 -15.64 6.52
C PHE A 436 -20.17 -16.52 7.68
N ASP A 437 -19.55 -17.69 7.86
CA ASP A 437 -20.07 -18.77 8.71
C ASP A 437 -19.83 -18.56 10.22
N GLY A 438 -18.73 -17.90 10.60
CA GLY A 438 -18.34 -17.72 12.02
C GLY A 438 -18.37 -16.28 12.50
N ILE A 439 -19.41 -15.53 12.16
CA ILE A 439 -19.62 -14.17 12.65
C ILE A 439 -20.11 -14.19 14.10
N LYS A 440 -19.35 -13.57 15.02
CA LYS A 440 -19.61 -13.61 16.46
C LYS A 440 -20.59 -12.56 16.96
N ASN A 441 -20.59 -11.37 16.37
CA ASN A 441 -21.41 -10.24 16.81
C ASN A 441 -22.57 -9.96 15.85
N GLN A 442 -22.30 -9.29 14.73
CA GLN A 442 -23.34 -8.92 13.76
C GLN A 442 -22.87 -9.17 12.34
N THR A 443 -23.68 -9.89 11.55
CA THR A 443 -23.43 -10.05 10.11
C THR A 443 -23.38 -8.70 9.42
N ILE A 444 -24.27 -7.77 9.80
CA ILE A 444 -24.31 -6.40 9.29
C ILE A 444 -24.50 -5.46 10.47
N LYS A 445 -23.57 -4.52 10.64
CA LYS A 445 -23.61 -3.44 11.62
C LYS A 445 -23.51 -2.10 10.92
N VAL A 446 -24.48 -1.22 11.14
CA VAL A 446 -24.48 0.14 10.57
C VAL A 446 -24.71 1.15 11.69
N THR A 447 -23.89 2.20 11.74
CA THR A 447 -24.07 3.36 12.61
C THR A 447 -23.91 4.64 11.79
N GLY A 448 -24.71 5.66 12.05
CA GLY A 448 -24.79 6.84 11.17
C GLY A 448 -25.65 6.58 9.93
N LYS A 449 -25.66 7.53 8.98
CA LYS A 449 -26.45 7.42 7.75
C LYS A 449 -25.73 6.62 6.67
N ALA A 450 -26.46 5.68 6.07
CA ALA A 450 -26.09 4.94 4.88
C ALA A 450 -27.37 4.40 4.21
N HIS A 451 -27.39 4.28 2.89
CA HIS A 451 -28.53 3.74 2.12
C HIS A 451 -28.08 2.89 0.94
N GLY A 452 -29.01 2.25 0.22
CA GLY A 452 -28.63 1.41 -0.94
C GLY A 452 -27.66 0.28 -0.56
N LEU A 453 -27.97 -0.43 0.53
CA LEU A 453 -27.17 -1.54 1.03
C LEU A 453 -27.85 -2.86 0.61
N TYR A 454 -27.17 -3.64 -0.23
CA TYR A 454 -27.68 -4.87 -0.82
C TYR A 454 -26.86 -6.06 -0.30
N PHE A 455 -27.54 -7.00 0.37
CA PHE A 455 -26.93 -8.20 0.93
C PHE A 455 -27.69 -9.41 0.38
N GLU A 456 -27.06 -10.16 -0.52
CA GLU A 456 -27.70 -11.19 -1.35
C GLU A 456 -26.97 -12.53 -1.40
#